data_AF-U6RMJ0-F1
#
_entry.id   AF-U6RMJ0-F1
#
_cell.length_a   1.000
_cell.length_b   1.000
_cell.length_c   1.000
_cell.angle_alpha   90.00
_cell.angle_beta   90.00
_cell.angle_gamma   90.00
#
_symmetry.space_group_name_H-M   'P 1'
#
loop_
_entity.id
_entity.type
_entity.pdbx_description
1 polymer ?
#
loop_
_entity_poly.entity_id
_entity_poly.type
_entity_poly.pdbx_seq_one_letter_code
_entity_poly.pdbx_strand_id
1 'polypeptide(L)'
;MKKNPHWITVILFLFVITPMQSRESLLLIPFPEEAIRKEGVFQLSARTGITNQSTQENCRLLQDYLEKDFGINVHTRTGHTQIILRETPVDKLVSPDKEAYTLSISRDTVIIQASAPAGVFYGIQTLRQLINREDHTAPCLVIRDRPAYAWRAFMLDEARYFKGKQIVKELLDEMASLKMNIFHWHLTDDQGWRLEIKKYPLLTEIGAYRDSTLVGGWKSTVFDGIPHGGYYTQDDIREIVEYASQRHITIVPEIEMPGHATAAIASYSFLGVLKHPISVANTFGVKSSTFNVANEKVIAFLHDVLDEVFSLFPGKVVHIGGDEIHVAEWKSSSDVTAYMKKFHLRNYNDLQVFFTNNMGARVKTCVFVCYFLL
;
A
#
# COMPACT_ATOMS: atom_id res chain seq x y z
N MET A 1 89.52 -17.05 28.28
CA MET A 1 88.84 -16.51 27.07
C MET A 1 87.41 -16.18 27.44
N LYS A 2 87.01 -14.91 27.21
CA LYS A 2 85.76 -14.29 27.66
C LYS A 2 84.52 -15.00 27.10
N LYS A 3 83.50 -15.22 27.93
CA LYS A 3 82.11 -15.40 27.48
C LYS A 3 81.22 -14.47 28.31
N ASN A 4 80.66 -13.46 27.64
CA ASN A 4 79.66 -12.54 28.18
C ASN A 4 78.33 -13.28 28.41
N PRO A 5 77.57 -12.99 29.47
CA PRO A 5 76.18 -13.39 29.55
C PRO A 5 75.32 -12.32 28.87
N HIS A 6 74.58 -12.69 27.83
CA HIS A 6 73.53 -11.84 27.26
C HIS A 6 72.27 -11.95 28.11
N TRP A 7 71.85 -10.84 28.71
CA TRP A 7 70.59 -10.70 29.40
C TRP A 7 69.50 -10.44 28.35
N ILE A 8 68.56 -11.37 28.18
CA ILE A 8 67.39 -11.19 27.32
C ILE A 8 66.29 -10.54 28.16
N THR A 9 66.07 -9.24 27.97
CA THR A 9 64.93 -8.52 28.53
C THR A 9 63.69 -8.88 27.72
N VAL A 10 62.79 -9.68 28.30
CA VAL A 10 61.47 -9.96 27.71
C VAL A 10 60.55 -8.78 28.00
N ILE A 11 60.26 -7.96 26.99
CA ILE A 11 59.25 -6.91 27.06
C ILE A 11 57.88 -7.57 26.84
N LEU A 12 57.11 -7.70 27.93
CA LEU A 12 55.73 -8.18 27.88
C LEU A 12 54.84 -7.04 27.36
N PHE A 13 54.42 -7.09 26.10
CA PHE A 13 53.36 -6.21 25.59
C PHE A 13 52.03 -6.66 26.20
N LEU A 14 51.56 -5.93 27.21
CA LEU A 14 50.18 -5.98 27.67
C LEU A 14 49.29 -5.45 26.54
N PHE A 15 48.74 -6.36 25.74
CA PHE A 15 47.59 -6.06 24.91
C PHE A 15 46.42 -5.74 25.84
N VAL A 16 46.12 -4.45 25.98
CA VAL A 16 44.84 -4.02 26.52
C VAL A 16 43.80 -4.43 25.49
N ILE A 17 43.18 -5.58 25.72
CA ILE A 17 41.96 -5.98 25.02
C ILE A 17 40.89 -5.01 25.51
N THR A 18 40.71 -3.89 24.81
CA THR A 18 39.48 -3.11 24.96
C THR A 18 38.34 -4.04 24.56
N PRO A 19 37.40 -4.38 25.47
CA PRO A 19 36.25 -5.16 25.07
C PRO A 19 35.55 -4.37 23.96
N MET A 20 35.55 -4.95 22.77
CA MET A 20 34.71 -4.50 21.67
C MET A 20 33.28 -4.75 22.15
N GLN A 21 32.71 -3.76 22.82
CA GLN A 21 31.33 -3.78 23.29
C GLN A 21 30.50 -4.16 22.07
N SER A 22 29.89 -5.33 22.08
CA SER A 22 29.11 -5.80 20.94
C SER A 22 28.01 -4.78 20.71
N ARG A 23 28.17 -3.95 19.68
CA ARG A 23 27.07 -3.19 19.11
C ARG A 23 26.14 -4.24 18.54
N GLU A 24 25.22 -4.76 19.35
CA GLU A 24 24.01 -5.33 18.79
C GLU A 24 23.44 -4.27 17.85
N SER A 25 23.43 -4.58 16.56
CA SER A 25 22.78 -3.72 15.58
C SER A 25 21.31 -3.62 15.93
N LEU A 26 20.75 -2.40 15.95
CA LEU A 26 19.30 -2.23 16.00
C LEU A 26 18.72 -2.86 14.74
N LEU A 27 17.92 -3.92 14.89
CA LEU A 27 17.27 -4.62 13.78
C LEU A 27 15.96 -3.90 13.43
N LEU A 28 16.08 -2.70 12.86
CA LEU A 28 14.95 -1.87 12.43
C LEU A 28 14.80 -1.91 10.91
N ILE A 29 13.59 -2.15 10.43
CA ILE A 29 13.24 -2.11 9.01
C ILE A 29 11.95 -1.29 8.84
N PRO A 30 11.99 -0.17 8.10
CA PRO A 30 13.17 0.52 7.58
C PRO A 30 14.07 1.07 8.71
N PHE A 31 15.37 1.20 8.44
CA PHE A 31 16.31 1.80 9.39
C PHE A 31 16.08 3.32 9.46
N PRO A 32 16.00 3.92 10.66
CA PRO A 32 15.73 5.34 10.82
C PRO A 32 16.87 6.22 10.32
N GLU A 33 16.56 7.47 9.96
CA GLU A 33 17.59 8.46 9.55
C GLU A 33 18.68 8.66 10.62
N GLU A 34 18.30 8.74 11.90
CA GLU A 34 19.23 8.81 13.02
C GLU A 34 18.78 7.93 14.20
N ALA A 35 19.71 7.17 14.79
CA ALA A 35 19.52 6.41 16.01
C ALA A 35 20.73 6.52 16.97
N ILE A 36 20.51 7.11 18.14
CA ILE A 36 21.54 7.33 19.17
C ILE A 36 21.21 6.46 20.39
N ARG A 37 21.94 5.35 20.57
CA ARG A 37 21.81 4.52 21.78
C ARG A 37 22.27 5.27 23.04
N LYS A 38 21.62 4.95 24.16
CA LYS A 38 21.94 5.40 25.53
C LYS A 38 22.06 4.20 26.45
N GLU A 39 22.59 4.40 27.65
CA GLU A 39 22.72 3.33 28.64
C GLU A 39 21.38 3.00 29.31
N GLY A 40 21.09 1.71 29.42
CA GLY A 40 19.92 1.18 30.12
C GLY A 40 18.83 0.68 29.17
N VAL A 41 17.78 0.15 29.80
CA VAL A 41 16.61 -0.41 29.12
C VAL A 41 15.33 0.12 29.77
N PHE A 42 14.30 0.28 28.97
CA PHE A 42 12.93 0.48 29.41
C PHE A 42 12.26 -0.89 29.56
N GLN A 43 11.58 -1.13 30.68
CA GLN A 43 10.82 -2.37 30.91
C GLN A 43 9.33 -2.12 30.67
N LEU A 44 8.78 -2.69 29.60
CA LEU A 44 7.35 -2.69 29.38
C LEU A 44 6.67 -3.69 30.33
N SER A 45 5.53 -3.29 30.88
CA SER A 45 4.68 -4.12 31.74
C SER A 45 3.25 -3.59 31.78
N ALA A 46 2.29 -4.35 32.30
CA ALA A 46 0.91 -3.91 32.49
C ALA A 46 0.75 -2.70 33.44
N ARG A 47 1.78 -2.36 34.22
CA ARG A 47 1.81 -1.15 35.07
C ARG A 47 2.21 0.11 34.29
N THR A 48 2.75 -0.06 33.09
CA THR A 48 3.06 1.05 32.19
C THR A 48 1.76 1.75 31.83
N GLY A 49 1.74 3.07 32.01
CA GLY A 49 0.60 3.89 31.64
C GLY A 49 0.85 4.60 30.31
N ILE A 50 -0.23 4.90 29.58
CA ILE A 50 -0.19 5.76 28.41
C ILE A 50 -0.69 7.15 28.78
N THR A 51 0.10 8.18 28.47
CA THR A 51 -0.37 9.57 28.43
C THR A 51 -0.62 9.94 26.97
N ASN A 52 -1.89 10.06 26.59
CA ASN A 52 -2.27 10.40 25.22
C ASN A 52 -2.44 11.92 25.05
N GLN A 53 -1.55 12.54 24.27
CA GLN A 53 -1.60 13.91 23.79
C GLN A 53 -1.56 13.94 22.25
N SER A 54 -2.03 12.87 21.61
CA SER A 54 -2.26 12.75 20.17
C SER A 54 -3.72 12.36 19.92
N THR A 55 -4.03 11.63 18.84
CA THR A 55 -5.36 11.14 18.53
C THR A 55 -5.73 9.94 19.42
N GLN A 56 -7.03 9.76 19.65
CA GLN A 56 -7.52 8.57 20.35
C GLN A 56 -7.22 7.29 19.55
N GLU A 57 -7.20 7.37 18.22
CA GLU A 57 -6.92 6.24 17.34
C GLU A 57 -5.48 5.75 17.48
N ASN A 58 -4.48 6.65 17.52
CA ASN A 58 -3.09 6.25 17.77
C ASN A 58 -2.91 5.58 19.12
N CYS A 59 -3.62 6.07 20.15
CA CYS A 59 -3.60 5.44 21.47
C CYS A 59 -4.21 4.04 21.43
N ARG A 60 -5.36 3.87 20.77
CA ARG A 60 -6.02 2.58 20.60
C ARG A 60 -5.13 1.59 19.87
N LEU A 61 -4.54 2.00 18.75
CA LEU A 61 -3.63 1.15 17.97
C LEU A 61 -2.39 0.75 18.78
N LEU A 62 -1.80 1.67 19.55
CA LEU A 62 -0.70 1.31 20.45
C LEU A 62 -1.15 0.24 21.45
N GLN A 63 -2.32 0.40 22.08
CA GLN A 63 -2.84 -0.60 23.02
C GLN A 63 -3.07 -1.95 22.33
N ASP A 64 -3.71 -1.95 21.16
CA ASP A 64 -4.00 -3.15 20.37
C ASP A 64 -2.71 -3.86 19.95
N TYR A 65 -1.67 -3.14 19.52
CA TYR A 65 -0.37 -3.73 19.19
C TYR A 65 0.34 -4.30 20.42
N LEU A 66 0.29 -3.59 21.56
CA LEU A 66 0.93 -4.07 22.78
C LEU A 66 0.26 -5.33 23.33
N GLU A 67 -1.06 -5.44 23.21
CA GLU A 67 -1.79 -6.65 23.55
C GLU A 67 -1.51 -7.78 22.54
N LYS A 68 -1.67 -7.52 21.24
CA LYS A 68 -1.56 -8.55 20.19
C LYS A 68 -0.15 -9.12 20.05
N ASP A 69 0.89 -8.28 20.13
CA ASP A 69 2.27 -8.72 19.89
C ASP A 69 3.00 -9.21 21.14
N PHE A 70 2.62 -8.70 22.32
CA PHE A 70 3.34 -8.94 23.57
C PHE A 70 2.46 -9.42 24.73
N GLY A 71 1.13 -9.49 24.55
CA GLY A 71 0.19 -9.88 25.62
C GLY A 71 0.13 -8.89 26.78
N ILE A 72 0.52 -7.62 26.57
CA ILE A 72 0.56 -6.61 27.63
C ILE A 72 -0.56 -5.60 27.46
N ASN A 73 -1.52 -5.69 28.38
CA ASN A 73 -2.61 -4.74 28.50
C ASN A 73 -2.17 -3.48 29.27
N VAL A 74 -2.06 -2.37 28.55
CA VAL A 74 -1.78 -1.03 29.10
C VAL A 74 -3.01 -0.14 28.99
N HIS A 75 -3.10 0.84 29.88
CA HIS A 75 -4.25 1.75 29.96
C HIS A 75 -3.82 3.21 29.97
N THR A 76 -4.71 4.09 29.57
CA THR A 76 -4.54 5.54 29.66
C THR A 76 -4.56 6.00 31.12
N ARG A 77 -3.37 6.16 31.71
CA ARG A 77 -3.17 6.58 33.10
C ARG A 77 -1.73 7.03 33.32
N THR A 78 -1.52 7.80 34.37
CA THR A 78 -0.17 7.99 34.91
C THR A 78 0.22 6.76 35.73
N GLY A 79 1.45 6.31 35.55
CA GLY A 79 2.05 5.14 36.17
C GLY A 79 3.55 5.38 36.37
N HIS A 80 4.22 4.46 37.07
CA HIS A 80 5.66 4.59 37.35
C HIS A 80 6.51 4.60 36.07
N THR A 81 6.11 3.80 35.08
CA THR A 81 6.64 3.89 33.72
C THR A 81 5.56 4.45 32.79
N GLN A 82 5.97 5.19 31.77
CA GLN A 82 5.05 5.93 30.89
C GLN A 82 5.40 5.79 29.42
N ILE A 83 4.38 5.68 28.57
CA ILE A 83 4.47 5.95 27.13
C ILE A 83 3.67 7.23 26.86
N ILE A 84 4.31 8.23 26.28
CA ILE A 84 3.71 9.52 25.98
C ILE A 84 3.62 9.67 24.47
N LEU A 85 2.39 9.76 23.96
CA LEU A 85 2.12 10.08 22.56
C LEU A 85 1.84 11.58 22.48
N ARG A 86 2.62 12.35 21.72
CA ARG A 86 2.52 13.81 21.71
C ARG A 86 2.53 14.40 20.30
N GLU A 87 1.52 15.20 20.00
CA GLU A 87 1.58 16.14 18.89
C GLU A 87 2.13 17.47 19.36
N THR A 88 3.21 17.93 18.72
CA THR A 88 3.90 19.17 19.05
C THR A 88 3.87 20.10 17.83
N PRO A 89 3.62 21.41 18.03
CA PRO A 89 3.71 22.39 16.95
C PRO A 89 5.01 22.32 16.14
N VAL A 90 4.92 22.46 14.82
CA VAL A 90 6.03 22.30 13.86
C VAL A 90 7.23 23.20 14.19
N ASP A 91 6.99 24.42 14.67
CA ASP A 91 8.00 25.41 15.05
C ASP A 91 8.90 24.95 16.21
N LYS A 92 8.50 23.89 16.93
CA LYS A 92 9.23 23.29 18.04
C LYS A 92 9.85 21.93 17.69
N LEU A 93 9.87 21.56 16.41
CA LEU A 93 10.35 20.26 15.92
C LEU A 93 11.50 20.41 14.94
N VAL A 94 12.25 19.31 14.76
CA VAL A 94 13.43 19.25 13.87
C VAL A 94 13.04 19.23 12.40
N SER A 95 11.84 18.73 12.07
CA SER A 95 11.34 18.62 10.70
C SER A 95 9.91 19.13 10.59
N PRO A 96 9.56 19.87 9.52
CA PRO A 96 8.19 20.26 9.22
C PRO A 96 7.37 19.16 8.52
N ASP A 97 7.98 18.04 8.16
CA ASP A 97 7.27 16.90 7.58
C ASP A 97 6.25 16.33 8.58
N LYS A 98 5.03 16.04 8.10
CA LYS A 98 3.93 15.51 8.90
C LYS A 98 4.13 14.03 9.28
N GLU A 99 4.98 13.33 8.55
CA GLU A 99 5.34 11.93 8.80
C GLU A 99 6.62 11.79 9.64
N ALA A 100 7.33 12.90 9.93
CA ALA A 100 8.52 12.88 10.77
C ALA A 100 8.19 12.71 12.26
N TYR A 101 9.07 12.02 12.99
CA TYR A 101 8.91 11.83 14.43
C TYR A 101 10.25 11.81 15.17
N THR A 102 10.17 12.04 16.48
CA THR A 102 11.24 11.75 17.44
C THR A 102 10.73 10.71 18.43
N LEU A 103 11.50 9.65 18.63
CA LEU A 103 11.25 8.63 19.65
C LEU A 103 12.39 8.69 20.68
N SER A 104 12.07 8.96 21.94
CA SER A 104 13.02 8.99 23.05
C SER A 104 12.64 7.94 24.08
N ILE A 105 13.58 7.06 24.43
CA ILE A 105 13.40 5.98 25.41
C ILE A 105 14.41 6.17 26.54
N SER A 106 13.91 6.40 27.76
CA SER A 106 14.65 6.34 29.02
C SER A 106 14.20 5.10 29.82
N ARG A 107 14.76 4.88 31.01
CA ARG A 107 14.41 3.72 31.86
C ARG A 107 12.96 3.73 32.34
N ASP A 108 12.36 4.91 32.43
CA ASP A 108 11.04 5.15 32.99
C ASP A 108 10.04 5.73 31.98
N THR A 109 10.50 6.32 30.88
CA THR A 109 9.64 7.05 29.95
C THR A 109 9.98 6.74 28.49
N VAL A 110 8.94 6.48 27.70
CA VAL A 110 8.98 6.49 26.24
C VAL A 110 8.20 7.72 25.77
N ILE A 111 8.80 8.55 24.93
CA ILE A 111 8.15 9.71 24.33
C ILE A 111 8.18 9.56 22.81
N ILE A 112 7.02 9.52 22.18
CA ILE A 112 6.85 9.60 20.74
C ILE A 112 6.25 10.96 20.43
N GLN A 113 6.97 11.77 19.66
CA GLN A 113 6.59 13.15 19.37
C GLN A 113 6.67 13.45 17.87
N ALA A 114 5.62 14.07 17.32
CA ALA A 114 5.56 14.48 15.91
C ALA A 114 4.70 15.73 15.71
N SER A 115 4.71 16.27 14.50
CA SER A 115 3.92 17.46 14.11
C SER A 115 2.47 17.14 13.75
N ALA A 116 2.18 15.88 13.45
CA ALA A 116 0.88 15.38 13.03
C ALA A 116 0.69 13.92 13.48
N PRO A 117 -0.55 13.40 13.45
CA PRO A 117 -0.84 12.04 13.92
C PRO A 117 -0.06 10.94 13.18
N ALA A 118 0.22 11.12 11.88
CA ALA A 118 0.95 10.15 11.07
C ALA A 118 2.39 9.93 11.56
N GLY A 119 3.12 10.98 11.94
CA GLY A 119 4.44 10.84 12.53
C GLY A 119 4.41 10.11 13.88
N VAL A 120 3.40 10.40 14.72
CA VAL A 120 3.22 9.65 15.98
C VAL A 120 3.00 8.16 15.70
N PHE A 121 2.15 7.85 14.72
CA PHE A 121 1.91 6.48 14.28
C PHE A 121 3.17 5.77 13.81
N TYR A 122 4.01 6.40 12.98
CA TYR A 122 5.28 5.78 12.55
C TYR A 122 6.28 5.60 13.69
N GLY A 123 6.26 6.50 14.70
CA GLY A 123 7.00 6.30 15.94
C GLY A 123 6.50 5.10 16.75
N ILE A 124 5.20 4.83 16.76
CA ILE A 124 4.61 3.62 17.35
C ILE A 124 5.13 2.37 16.63
N GLN A 125 5.18 2.37 15.29
CA GLN A 125 5.71 1.23 14.52
C GLN A 125 7.19 0.97 14.83
N THR A 126 7.99 2.01 15.02
CA THR A 126 9.39 1.85 15.44
C THR A 126 9.51 1.32 16.87
N LEU A 127 8.71 1.83 17.82
CA LEU A 127 8.67 1.30 19.19
C LEU A 127 8.31 -0.19 19.19
N ARG A 128 7.31 -0.59 18.40
CA ARG A 128 6.86 -1.97 18.24
C ARG A 128 7.99 -2.90 17.79
N GLN A 129 8.88 -2.45 16.90
CA GLN A 129 10.05 -3.23 16.48
C GLN A 129 11.18 -3.24 17.52
N LEU A 130 11.27 -2.22 18.38
CA LEU A 130 12.32 -2.10 19.41
C LEU A 130 12.05 -2.93 20.66
N ILE A 131 10.78 -3.22 20.96
CA ILE A 131 10.42 -4.05 22.11
C ILE A 131 10.79 -5.50 21.80
N ASN A 132 11.67 -6.05 22.63
CA ASN A 132 12.01 -7.47 22.60
C ASN A 132 10.79 -8.30 23.02
N ARG A 133 10.44 -9.30 22.21
CA ARG A 133 9.26 -10.16 22.43
C ARG A 133 9.41 -11.12 23.62
N GLU A 134 10.63 -11.44 24.04
CA GLU A 134 10.88 -12.42 25.10
C GLU A 134 10.87 -11.79 26.50
N ASP A 135 11.53 -10.64 26.66
CA ASP A 135 11.70 -9.98 27.96
C ASP A 135 10.96 -8.64 28.09
N HIS A 136 10.29 -8.19 27.03
CA HIS A 136 9.55 -6.93 26.97
C HIS A 136 10.40 -5.70 27.27
N THR A 137 11.70 -5.76 27.00
CA THR A 137 12.59 -4.62 27.14
C THR A 137 12.75 -3.86 25.83
N ALA A 138 13.01 -2.55 25.93
CA ALA A 138 13.47 -1.74 24.81
C ALA A 138 14.74 -0.97 25.21
N PRO A 139 15.77 -0.87 24.34
CA PRO A 139 16.99 -0.15 24.68
C PRO A 139 16.70 1.35 24.85
N CYS A 140 17.36 1.99 25.83
CA CYS A 140 17.32 3.45 25.92
C CYS A 140 17.99 4.08 24.69
N LEU A 141 17.31 4.99 24.01
CA LEU A 141 17.81 5.62 22.78
C LEU A 141 17.05 6.89 22.44
N VAL A 142 17.57 7.63 21.46
CA VAL A 142 16.87 8.69 20.75
C VAL A 142 16.92 8.40 19.27
N ILE A 143 15.75 8.35 18.63
CA ILE A 143 15.60 8.24 17.18
C ILE A 143 14.97 9.53 16.66
N ARG A 144 15.51 10.04 15.55
CA ARG A 144 14.89 11.09 14.73
C ARG A 144 14.75 10.52 13.33
N ASP A 145 13.55 10.57 12.81
CA ASP A 145 13.26 9.86 11.58
C ASP A 145 12.19 10.57 10.76
N ARG A 146 12.29 10.41 9.45
CA ARG A 146 11.39 10.94 8.44
C ARG A 146 11.51 10.10 7.17
N PRO A 147 10.45 10.01 6.36
CA PRO A 147 10.53 9.27 5.12
C PRO A 147 11.43 9.99 4.10
N ALA A 148 12.18 9.22 3.31
CA ALA A 148 12.91 9.76 2.16
C ALA A 148 11.95 10.16 1.01
N TYR A 149 10.83 9.45 0.88
CA TYR A 149 9.82 9.68 -0.14
C TYR A 149 8.42 9.73 0.48
N ALA A 150 7.61 10.69 0.05
CA ALA A 150 6.23 10.85 0.51
C ALA A 150 5.28 9.78 -0.05
N TRP A 151 5.64 9.09 -1.13
CA TRP A 151 4.81 8.07 -1.78
C TRP A 151 5.49 6.70 -1.66
N ARG A 152 4.98 5.84 -0.79
CA ARG A 152 5.54 4.51 -0.49
C ARG A 152 4.45 3.47 -0.70
N ALA A 153 4.43 2.88 -1.90
CA ALA A 153 3.28 2.14 -2.40
C ALA A 153 3.50 0.64 -2.49
N PHE A 154 2.45 -0.12 -2.21
CA PHE A 154 2.33 -1.54 -2.56
C PHE A 154 1.09 -1.70 -3.44
N MET A 155 1.22 -2.43 -4.55
CA MET A 155 0.10 -2.75 -5.42
C MET A 155 -0.37 -4.19 -5.19
N LEU A 156 -1.67 -4.38 -4.97
CA LEU A 156 -2.29 -5.70 -4.94
C LEU A 156 -3.22 -5.89 -6.15
N ASP A 157 -2.96 -6.95 -6.91
CA ASP A 157 -3.83 -7.45 -7.97
C ASP A 157 -4.89 -8.40 -7.40
N GLU A 158 -6.14 -7.94 -7.40
CA GLU A 158 -7.33 -8.72 -7.06
C GLU A 158 -8.04 -9.29 -8.28
N ALA A 159 -7.80 -8.70 -9.45
CA ALA A 159 -8.48 -9.05 -10.68
C ALA A 159 -8.09 -10.46 -11.15
N ARG A 160 -6.81 -10.80 -11.12
CA ARG A 160 -6.32 -12.12 -11.56
C ARG A 160 -6.69 -13.22 -10.56
N TYR A 161 -6.44 -12.98 -9.27
CA TYR A 161 -6.78 -13.90 -8.18
C TYR A 161 -7.27 -13.16 -6.93
N PHE A 162 -8.58 -13.11 -6.77
CA PHE A 162 -9.27 -12.55 -5.62
C PHE A 162 -8.77 -13.15 -4.28
N LYS A 163 -8.38 -12.28 -3.35
CA LYS A 163 -7.87 -12.60 -2.01
C LYS A 163 -8.90 -12.36 -0.91
N GLY A 164 -9.76 -11.37 -1.12
CA GLY A 164 -10.81 -11.01 -0.19
C GLY A 164 -10.35 -10.14 0.98
N LYS A 165 -11.35 -9.60 1.68
CA LYS A 165 -11.22 -8.51 2.66
C LYS A 165 -10.25 -8.79 3.80
N GLN A 166 -10.24 -10.02 4.30
CA GLN A 166 -9.38 -10.40 5.42
C GLN A 166 -7.90 -10.30 5.04
N ILE A 167 -7.52 -10.82 3.88
CA ILE A 167 -6.14 -10.76 3.38
C ILE A 167 -5.72 -9.32 3.10
N VAL A 168 -6.62 -8.49 2.56
CA VAL A 168 -6.33 -7.07 2.35
C VAL A 168 -6.02 -6.35 3.67
N LYS A 169 -6.78 -6.62 4.73
CA LYS A 169 -6.51 -6.03 6.05
C LYS A 169 -5.19 -6.49 6.65
N GLU A 170 -4.86 -7.77 6.50
CA GLU A 170 -3.57 -8.32 6.94
C GLU A 170 -2.41 -7.65 6.17
N LEU A 171 -2.55 -7.46 4.86
CA LEU A 171 -1.57 -6.74 4.06
C LEU A 171 -1.41 -5.28 4.50
N LEU A 172 -2.52 -4.59 4.82
CA LEU A 172 -2.47 -3.22 5.35
C LEU A 172 -1.74 -3.13 6.69
N ASP A 173 -1.85 -4.15 7.55
CA ASP A 173 -1.07 -4.23 8.80
C ASP A 173 0.44 -4.39 8.52
N GLU A 174 0.82 -5.19 7.52
CA GLU A 174 2.23 -5.33 7.11
C GLU A 174 2.77 -4.07 6.44
N MET A 175 1.99 -3.42 5.59
CA MET A 175 2.34 -2.13 5.01
C MET A 175 2.60 -1.09 6.10
N ALA A 176 1.73 -1.04 7.13
CA ALA A 176 1.89 -0.15 8.27
C ALA A 176 3.18 -0.45 9.06
N SER A 177 3.51 -1.73 9.29
CA SER A 177 4.73 -2.13 10.01
C SER A 177 6.01 -1.64 9.30
N LEU A 178 5.97 -1.61 7.96
CA LEU A 178 7.03 -1.12 7.07
C LEU A 178 6.92 0.38 6.75
N LYS A 179 5.99 1.09 7.38
CA LYS A 179 5.72 2.53 7.19
C LYS A 179 5.32 2.92 5.76
N MET A 180 4.76 2.00 4.97
CA MET A 180 4.18 2.29 3.67
C MET A 180 2.85 3.04 3.83
N ASN A 181 2.51 3.93 2.90
CA ASN A 181 1.36 4.84 3.06
C ASN A 181 0.42 4.89 1.85
N ILE A 182 0.72 4.17 0.77
CA ILE A 182 -0.15 4.08 -0.40
C ILE A 182 -0.47 2.61 -0.70
N PHE A 183 -1.75 2.26 -0.71
CA PHE A 183 -2.22 0.96 -1.18
C PHE A 183 -2.84 1.14 -2.56
N HIS A 184 -2.14 0.70 -3.60
CA HIS A 184 -2.64 0.70 -4.97
C HIS A 184 -3.43 -0.59 -5.19
N TRP A 185 -4.73 -0.45 -5.43
CA TRP A 185 -5.63 -1.58 -5.50
C TRP A 185 -6.11 -1.83 -6.93
N HIS A 186 -5.51 -2.83 -7.58
CA HIS A 186 -5.84 -3.24 -8.93
C HIS A 186 -7.08 -4.16 -8.91
N LEU A 187 -8.24 -3.55 -9.16
CA LEU A 187 -9.57 -4.13 -8.90
C LEU A 187 -10.25 -4.73 -10.13
N THR A 188 -9.75 -4.45 -11.33
CA THR A 188 -10.42 -4.84 -12.57
C THR A 188 -9.40 -5.26 -13.62
N ASP A 189 -9.66 -6.36 -14.31
CA ASP A 189 -8.86 -6.82 -15.45
C ASP A 189 -9.68 -7.78 -16.31
N ASP A 190 -9.05 -8.42 -17.29
CA ASP A 190 -9.67 -9.38 -18.18
C ASP A 190 -10.27 -10.60 -17.46
N GLN A 191 -9.61 -11.06 -16.38
CA GLN A 191 -9.99 -12.26 -15.64
C GLN A 191 -10.92 -11.98 -14.45
N GLY A 192 -11.32 -10.73 -14.24
CA GLY A 192 -12.18 -10.39 -13.12
C GLY A 192 -12.49 -8.92 -12.91
N TRP A 193 -13.73 -8.64 -12.51
CA TRP A 193 -14.17 -7.37 -11.97
C TRP A 193 -14.50 -7.51 -10.49
N ARG A 194 -13.84 -6.74 -9.61
CA ARG A 194 -13.85 -6.97 -8.16
C ARG A 194 -14.59 -5.92 -7.34
N LEU A 195 -15.22 -4.93 -7.97
CA LEU A 195 -15.88 -3.82 -7.27
C LEU A 195 -17.38 -3.77 -7.57
N GLU A 196 -18.23 -3.76 -6.54
CA GLU A 196 -19.66 -3.52 -6.73
C GLU A 196 -19.93 -2.10 -7.26
N ILE A 197 -20.52 -2.01 -8.45
CA ILE A 197 -21.07 -0.78 -9.02
C ILE A 197 -22.58 -0.94 -9.07
N LYS A 198 -23.30 -0.18 -8.23
CA LYS A 198 -24.75 -0.37 -8.04
C LYS A 198 -25.54 -0.11 -9.31
N LYS A 199 -25.10 0.84 -10.13
CA LYS A 199 -25.73 1.13 -11.42
C LYS A 199 -25.56 -0.02 -12.44
N TYR A 200 -24.55 -0.86 -12.26
CA TYR A 200 -24.17 -1.92 -13.21
C TYR A 200 -23.93 -3.27 -12.51
N PRO A 201 -24.98 -3.91 -11.96
CA PRO A 201 -24.85 -5.11 -11.12
C PRO A 201 -24.21 -6.31 -11.84
N LEU A 202 -24.40 -6.45 -13.16
CA LEU A 202 -23.77 -7.54 -13.93
C LEU A 202 -22.24 -7.53 -13.87
N LEU A 203 -21.59 -6.39 -13.55
CA LEU A 203 -20.13 -6.35 -13.38
C LEU A 203 -19.67 -7.30 -12.28
N THR A 204 -20.47 -7.51 -11.24
CA THR A 204 -20.16 -8.46 -10.16
C THR A 204 -20.98 -9.74 -10.25
N GLU A 205 -22.18 -9.74 -10.83
CA GLU A 205 -22.94 -10.99 -11.04
C GLU A 205 -22.30 -11.89 -12.11
N ILE A 206 -21.65 -11.31 -13.12
CA ILE A 206 -20.97 -12.03 -14.22
C ILE A 206 -19.47 -11.78 -14.14
N GLY A 207 -19.04 -10.53 -14.22
CA GLY A 207 -17.62 -10.16 -14.38
C GLY A 207 -16.71 -10.58 -13.22
N ALA A 208 -17.27 -10.87 -12.04
CA ALA A 208 -16.50 -11.36 -10.89
C ALA A 208 -16.17 -12.86 -10.94
N TYR A 209 -16.68 -13.61 -11.92
CA TYR A 209 -16.53 -15.07 -11.95
C TYR A 209 -16.02 -15.56 -13.30
N ARG A 210 -15.08 -16.52 -13.26
CA ARG A 210 -14.66 -17.32 -14.41
C ARG A 210 -14.77 -18.81 -14.07
N ASP A 211 -14.96 -19.64 -15.08
CA ASP A 211 -15.19 -21.08 -14.93
C ASP A 211 -13.93 -21.91 -14.73
N SER A 212 -12.76 -21.34 -15.02
CA SER A 212 -11.48 -22.05 -15.04
C SER A 212 -10.31 -21.06 -15.02
N THR A 213 -9.12 -21.56 -14.71
CA THR A 213 -7.88 -20.80 -14.83
C THR A 213 -6.80 -21.59 -15.57
N LEU A 214 -6.05 -20.89 -16.43
CA LEU A 214 -4.88 -21.43 -17.11
C LEU A 214 -3.79 -21.81 -16.08
N VAL A 215 -3.27 -23.04 -16.15
CA VAL A 215 -2.20 -23.54 -15.27
C VAL A 215 -1.00 -24.00 -16.08
N GLY A 216 0.20 -23.98 -15.49
CA GLY A 216 1.44 -24.40 -16.19
C GLY A 216 2.13 -23.30 -17.01
N GLY A 217 1.80 -22.03 -16.75
CA GLY A 217 2.44 -20.86 -17.35
C GLY A 217 1.72 -20.30 -18.58
N TRP A 218 2.18 -19.13 -19.05
CA TRP A 218 1.53 -18.30 -20.08
C TRP A 218 1.37 -18.94 -21.47
N LYS A 219 2.13 -19.98 -21.81
CA LYS A 219 2.01 -20.73 -23.07
C LYS A 219 1.25 -22.05 -22.92
N SER A 220 0.71 -22.32 -21.74
CA SER A 220 -0.03 -23.54 -21.49
C SER A 220 -1.36 -23.54 -22.26
N THR A 221 -1.89 -24.73 -22.48
CA THR A 221 -3.25 -24.99 -22.96
C THR A 221 -4.07 -25.76 -21.93
N VAL A 222 -3.53 -25.92 -20.71
CA VAL A 222 -4.15 -26.68 -19.62
C VAL A 222 -4.92 -25.73 -18.71
N PHE A 223 -6.16 -26.09 -18.43
CA PHE A 223 -7.06 -25.39 -17.52
C PHE A 223 -7.39 -26.29 -16.34
N ASP A 224 -7.49 -25.72 -15.14
CA ASP A 224 -7.83 -26.46 -13.92
C ASP A 224 -9.30 -26.89 -13.85
N GLY A 225 -10.20 -26.22 -14.61
CA GLY A 225 -11.64 -26.46 -14.58
C GLY A 225 -12.29 -26.08 -13.24
N ILE A 226 -11.62 -25.25 -12.44
CA ILE A 226 -12.09 -24.83 -11.12
C ILE A 226 -12.64 -23.40 -11.24
N PRO A 227 -13.94 -23.17 -10.98
CA PRO A 227 -14.50 -21.84 -10.94
C PRO A 227 -13.78 -20.96 -9.90
N HIS A 228 -13.43 -19.75 -10.30
CA HIS A 228 -12.77 -18.75 -9.44
C HIS A 228 -13.54 -17.44 -9.49
N GLY A 229 -13.70 -16.79 -8.35
CA GLY A 229 -14.33 -15.47 -8.32
C GLY A 229 -14.44 -14.86 -6.93
N GLY A 230 -15.23 -13.81 -6.86
CA GLY A 230 -15.40 -12.96 -5.68
C GLY A 230 -15.24 -11.49 -6.03
N TYR A 231 -15.85 -10.64 -5.21
CA TYR A 231 -15.82 -9.18 -5.34
C TYR A 231 -16.03 -8.52 -3.97
N TYR A 232 -15.76 -7.23 -3.90
CA TYR A 232 -16.00 -6.37 -2.76
C TYR A 232 -17.32 -5.65 -2.92
N THR A 233 -18.20 -5.77 -1.92
CA THR A 233 -19.36 -4.88 -1.82
C THR A 233 -18.89 -3.46 -1.51
N GLN A 234 -19.73 -2.46 -1.75
CA GLN A 234 -19.39 -1.09 -1.35
C GLN A 234 -19.17 -0.94 0.16
N ASP A 235 -19.85 -1.74 0.98
CA ASP A 235 -19.66 -1.74 2.44
C ASP A 235 -18.32 -2.36 2.83
N ASP A 236 -17.86 -3.41 2.13
CA ASP A 236 -16.50 -3.93 2.29
C ASP A 236 -15.45 -2.87 1.97
N ILE A 237 -15.65 -2.12 0.88
CA ILE A 237 -14.75 -1.03 0.51
C ILE A 237 -14.71 0.05 1.59
N ARG A 238 -15.87 0.52 2.08
CA ARG A 238 -15.92 1.53 3.15
C ARG A 238 -15.19 1.07 4.39
N GLU A 239 -15.38 -0.19 4.79
CA GLU A 239 -14.70 -0.76 5.95
C GLU A 239 -13.18 -0.86 5.76
N ILE A 240 -12.73 -1.26 4.56
CA ILE A 240 -11.29 -1.35 4.25
C ILE A 240 -10.65 0.03 4.17
N VAL A 241 -11.34 1.02 3.57
CA VAL A 241 -10.89 2.43 3.52
C VAL A 241 -10.74 3.00 4.93
N GLU A 242 -11.72 2.78 5.80
CA GLU A 242 -11.65 3.20 7.20
C GLU A 242 -10.46 2.51 7.90
N TYR A 243 -10.33 1.19 7.75
CA TYR A 243 -9.22 0.40 8.31
C TYR A 243 -7.83 0.89 7.87
N ALA A 244 -7.68 1.24 6.58
CA ALA A 244 -6.46 1.80 6.03
C ALA A 244 -6.17 3.21 6.57
N SER A 245 -7.20 4.05 6.69
CA SER A 245 -7.07 5.43 7.18
C SER A 245 -6.56 5.50 8.63
N GLN A 246 -7.02 4.58 9.49
CA GLN A 246 -6.53 4.41 10.86
C GLN A 246 -5.01 4.15 10.92
N ARG A 247 -4.45 3.56 9.86
CA ARG A 247 -3.02 3.27 9.69
C ARG A 247 -2.28 4.30 8.85
N HIS A 248 -2.93 5.44 8.56
CA HIS A 248 -2.42 6.48 7.68
C HIS A 248 -2.06 5.97 6.27
N ILE A 249 -2.77 4.95 5.77
CA ILE A 249 -2.64 4.43 4.41
C ILE A 249 -3.77 5.00 3.55
N THR A 250 -3.40 5.63 2.44
CA THR A 250 -4.35 6.07 1.41
C THR A 250 -4.51 4.96 0.37
N ILE A 251 -5.76 4.64 0.04
CA ILE A 251 -6.07 3.69 -1.03
C ILE A 251 -6.19 4.43 -2.36
N VAL A 252 -5.49 3.93 -3.37
CA VAL A 252 -5.59 4.36 -4.78
C VAL A 252 -6.28 3.23 -5.55
N PRO A 253 -7.58 3.34 -5.83
CA PRO A 253 -8.26 2.34 -6.63
C PRO A 253 -7.82 2.44 -8.09
N GLU A 254 -7.77 1.29 -8.77
CA GLU A 254 -7.55 1.22 -10.20
C GLU A 254 -8.74 0.57 -10.90
N ILE A 255 -9.26 1.27 -11.90
CA ILE A 255 -10.23 0.76 -12.87
C ILE A 255 -9.57 0.82 -14.24
N GLU A 256 -9.14 -0.34 -14.73
CA GLU A 256 -8.44 -0.50 -16.00
C GLU A 256 -9.24 0.01 -17.20
N MET A 257 -8.61 0.83 -18.04
CA MET A 257 -9.17 1.31 -19.30
C MET A 257 -8.11 1.90 -20.26
N PRO A 258 -8.31 1.84 -21.59
CA PRO A 258 -9.39 1.15 -22.29
C PRO A 258 -9.13 -0.36 -22.52
N GLY A 259 -7.94 -0.84 -22.13
CA GLY A 259 -7.54 -2.25 -22.17
C GLY A 259 -8.06 -3.03 -20.97
N HIS A 260 -7.62 -4.28 -20.83
CA HIS A 260 -7.92 -5.13 -19.69
C HIS A 260 -9.42 -5.16 -19.31
N ALA A 261 -10.28 -5.13 -20.34
CA ALA A 261 -11.70 -4.85 -20.20
C ALA A 261 -12.58 -6.11 -20.37
N THR A 262 -12.00 -7.30 -20.56
CA THR A 262 -12.77 -8.51 -20.92
C THR A 262 -13.86 -8.82 -19.90
N ALA A 263 -13.60 -8.70 -18.58
CA ALA A 263 -14.62 -8.96 -17.56
C ALA A 263 -15.81 -7.98 -17.61
N ALA A 264 -15.53 -6.70 -17.87
CA ALA A 264 -16.57 -5.68 -18.04
C ALA A 264 -17.41 -5.95 -19.31
N ILE A 265 -16.74 -6.27 -20.43
CA ILE A 265 -17.40 -6.57 -21.71
C ILE A 265 -18.22 -7.87 -21.63
N ALA A 266 -17.74 -8.89 -20.92
CA ALA A 266 -18.50 -10.12 -20.66
C ALA A 266 -19.80 -9.83 -19.88
N SER A 267 -19.75 -8.86 -18.96
CA SER A 267 -20.91 -8.42 -18.18
C SER A 267 -21.90 -7.60 -19.02
N TYR A 268 -21.39 -6.74 -19.90
CA TYR A 268 -22.17 -5.89 -20.79
C TYR A 268 -21.53 -5.82 -22.18
N SER A 269 -22.00 -6.67 -23.10
CA SER A 269 -21.39 -6.81 -24.43
C SER A 269 -21.36 -5.52 -25.25
N PHE A 270 -22.26 -4.57 -24.99
CA PHE A 270 -22.27 -3.26 -25.67
C PHE A 270 -21.03 -2.40 -25.38
N LEU A 271 -20.26 -2.73 -24.34
CA LEU A 271 -19.03 -2.05 -23.96
C LEU A 271 -17.87 -2.33 -24.93
N GLY A 272 -17.86 -3.51 -25.54
CA GLY A 272 -16.81 -3.93 -26.46
C GLY A 272 -16.98 -3.36 -27.86
N VAL A 273 -15.89 -3.33 -28.62
CA VAL A 273 -15.88 -2.86 -30.01
C VAL A 273 -16.75 -3.75 -30.91
N LEU A 274 -16.66 -5.07 -30.71
CA LEU A 274 -17.35 -6.07 -31.52
C LEU A 274 -18.80 -6.32 -31.12
N LYS A 275 -19.27 -5.78 -29.98
CA LYS A 275 -20.66 -5.79 -29.51
C LYS A 275 -21.35 -7.17 -29.44
N HIS A 276 -20.59 -8.26 -29.31
CA HIS A 276 -21.12 -9.62 -29.17
C HIS A 276 -20.78 -10.19 -27.78
N PRO A 277 -21.55 -11.18 -27.28
CA PRO A 277 -21.27 -11.82 -26.01
C PRO A 277 -19.92 -12.52 -25.99
N ILE A 278 -19.15 -12.30 -24.93
CA ILE A 278 -17.89 -12.99 -24.63
C ILE A 278 -17.92 -13.49 -23.17
N SER A 279 -17.01 -14.40 -22.83
CA SER A 279 -16.82 -14.85 -21.45
C SER A 279 -15.70 -14.08 -20.76
N VAL A 280 -15.73 -14.03 -19.43
CA VAL A 280 -14.59 -13.56 -18.62
C VAL A 280 -13.35 -14.40 -18.96
N ALA A 281 -12.19 -13.76 -19.07
CA ALA A 281 -10.98 -14.45 -19.52
C ALA A 281 -10.52 -15.49 -18.48
N ASN A 282 -10.17 -16.68 -18.97
CA ASN A 282 -9.54 -17.75 -18.20
C ASN A 282 -8.03 -17.88 -18.49
N THR A 283 -7.49 -17.04 -19.38
CA THR A 283 -6.09 -17.01 -19.78
C THR A 283 -5.41 -15.69 -19.40
N PHE A 284 -4.11 -15.73 -19.18
CA PHE A 284 -3.28 -14.55 -18.90
C PHE A 284 -2.74 -13.88 -20.17
N GLY A 285 -2.09 -12.73 -20.02
CA GLY A 285 -1.55 -11.93 -21.11
C GLY A 285 -2.58 -11.06 -21.81
N VAL A 286 -2.10 -10.22 -22.72
CA VAL A 286 -2.88 -9.18 -23.40
C VAL A 286 -4.06 -9.73 -24.19
N LYS A 287 -5.27 -9.19 -23.95
CA LYS A 287 -6.48 -9.51 -24.71
C LYS A 287 -6.77 -8.45 -25.77
N SER A 288 -7.44 -8.87 -26.85
CA SER A 288 -7.89 -7.95 -27.90
C SER A 288 -9.09 -7.12 -27.49
N SER A 289 -9.87 -7.64 -26.53
CA SER A 289 -11.13 -7.05 -26.09
C SER A 289 -10.87 -5.76 -25.31
N THR A 290 -11.22 -4.65 -25.95
CA THR A 290 -11.03 -3.29 -25.42
C THR A 290 -12.36 -2.55 -25.39
N PHE A 291 -12.47 -1.56 -24.50
CA PHE A 291 -13.63 -0.67 -24.51
C PHE A 291 -13.76 0.04 -25.86
N ASN A 292 -14.99 0.16 -26.36
CA ASN A 292 -15.28 0.95 -27.55
C ASN A 292 -15.28 2.44 -27.20
N VAL A 293 -14.09 3.04 -27.15
CA VAL A 293 -13.88 4.45 -26.80
C VAL A 293 -14.52 5.45 -27.76
N ALA A 294 -14.97 4.99 -28.93
CA ALA A 294 -15.71 5.80 -29.90
C ALA A 294 -17.23 5.88 -29.62
N ASN A 295 -17.74 5.08 -28.69
CA ASN A 295 -19.16 5.00 -28.37
C ASN A 295 -19.49 5.86 -27.13
N GLU A 296 -20.32 6.88 -27.31
CA GLU A 296 -20.72 7.79 -26.23
C GLU A 296 -21.41 7.07 -25.05
N LYS A 297 -22.10 5.95 -25.30
CA LYS A 297 -22.70 5.14 -24.22
C LYS A 297 -21.64 4.44 -23.36
N VAL A 298 -20.51 4.07 -23.94
CA VAL A 298 -19.38 3.46 -23.22
C VAL A 298 -18.67 4.53 -22.39
N ILE A 299 -18.49 5.73 -22.95
CA ILE A 299 -17.95 6.86 -22.19
C ILE A 299 -18.86 7.22 -21.01
N ALA A 300 -20.19 7.25 -21.22
CA ALA A 300 -21.14 7.48 -20.14
C ALA A 300 -21.06 6.39 -19.05
N PHE A 301 -20.97 5.12 -19.44
CA PHE A 301 -20.76 4.00 -18.51
C PHE A 301 -19.49 4.18 -17.67
N LEU A 302 -18.37 4.52 -18.29
CA LEU A 302 -17.09 4.71 -17.57
C LEU A 302 -17.17 5.88 -16.59
N HIS A 303 -17.86 6.97 -16.96
CA HIS A 303 -18.11 8.07 -16.05
C HIS A 303 -18.98 7.66 -14.85
N ASP A 304 -20.05 6.90 -15.10
CA ASP A 304 -20.94 6.43 -14.04
C ASP A 304 -20.20 5.50 -13.06
N VAL A 305 -19.33 4.61 -13.55
CA VAL A 305 -18.44 3.78 -12.73
C VAL A 305 -17.53 4.65 -11.87
N LEU A 306 -16.85 5.64 -12.48
CA LEU A 306 -15.93 6.51 -11.77
C LEU A 306 -16.64 7.39 -10.74
N ASP A 307 -17.87 7.85 -11.00
CA ASP A 307 -18.65 8.62 -10.04
C ASP A 307 -18.95 7.78 -8.77
N GLU A 308 -19.23 6.48 -8.91
CA GLU A 308 -19.35 5.57 -7.75
C GLU A 308 -17.99 5.34 -7.07
N VAL A 309 -16.90 5.13 -7.82
CA VAL A 309 -15.54 4.98 -7.27
C VAL A 309 -15.13 6.21 -6.44
N PHE A 310 -15.32 7.42 -6.96
CA PHE A 310 -14.97 8.65 -6.22
C PHE A 310 -15.75 8.81 -4.92
N SER A 311 -16.98 8.27 -4.86
CA SER A 311 -17.78 8.27 -3.62
C SER A 311 -17.27 7.29 -2.57
N LEU A 312 -16.58 6.22 -2.99
CA LEU A 312 -16.08 5.16 -2.10
C LEU A 312 -14.66 5.42 -1.60
N PHE A 313 -13.84 6.07 -2.43
CA PHE A 313 -12.42 6.29 -2.14
C PHE A 313 -12.15 7.79 -1.93
N PRO A 314 -11.91 8.24 -0.68
CA PRO A 314 -11.69 9.66 -0.38
C PRO A 314 -10.32 10.19 -0.84
N GLY A 315 -9.46 9.33 -1.38
CA GLY A 315 -8.15 9.68 -1.92
C GLY A 315 -8.26 10.64 -3.12
N LYS A 316 -7.22 11.44 -3.33
CA LYS A 316 -7.15 12.39 -4.45
C LYS A 316 -6.51 11.80 -5.70
N VAL A 317 -6.39 10.48 -5.78
CA VAL A 317 -5.76 9.79 -6.91
C VAL A 317 -6.59 8.56 -7.21
N VAL A 318 -6.90 8.38 -8.49
CA VAL A 318 -7.50 7.17 -9.04
C VAL A 318 -6.64 6.76 -10.23
N HIS A 319 -6.32 5.48 -10.32
CA HIS A 319 -5.57 4.92 -11.44
C HIS A 319 -6.56 4.44 -12.50
N ILE A 320 -6.25 4.69 -13.78
CA ILE A 320 -7.09 4.23 -14.92
C ILE A 320 -6.39 3.24 -15.83
N GLY A 321 -5.22 2.76 -15.41
CA GLY A 321 -4.43 1.80 -16.15
C GLY A 321 -3.88 2.41 -17.43
N GLY A 322 -4.27 1.84 -18.56
CA GLY A 322 -3.89 2.32 -19.90
C GLY A 322 -2.66 1.63 -20.48
N ASP A 323 -2.24 0.53 -19.87
CA ASP A 323 -1.22 -0.36 -20.41
C ASP A 323 -1.77 -1.31 -21.49
N GLU A 324 -0.85 -1.94 -22.20
CA GLU A 324 -1.05 -3.11 -23.07
C GLU A 324 -2.25 -3.07 -24.04
N ILE A 325 -2.51 -1.92 -24.67
CA ILE A 325 -3.64 -1.79 -25.62
C ILE A 325 -3.39 -2.55 -26.93
N HIS A 326 -4.25 -3.54 -27.20
CA HIS A 326 -4.25 -4.26 -28.46
C HIS A 326 -5.25 -3.68 -29.49
N VAL A 327 -4.73 -2.97 -30.49
CA VAL A 327 -5.53 -2.15 -31.42
C VAL A 327 -6.29 -2.91 -32.52
N ALA A 328 -6.27 -4.25 -32.53
CA ALA A 328 -6.86 -5.03 -33.62
C ALA A 328 -8.38 -4.84 -33.76
N GLU A 329 -9.11 -4.78 -32.65
CA GLU A 329 -10.57 -4.54 -32.68
C GLU A 329 -10.89 -3.11 -33.12
N TRP A 330 -10.09 -2.12 -32.70
CA TRP A 330 -10.24 -0.75 -33.19
C TRP A 330 -10.02 -0.65 -34.70
N LYS A 331 -9.03 -1.36 -35.24
CA LYS A 331 -8.74 -1.42 -36.68
C LYS A 331 -9.89 -2.00 -37.50
N SER A 332 -10.64 -2.94 -36.94
CA SER A 332 -11.76 -3.58 -37.65
C SER A 332 -13.08 -2.79 -37.53
N SER A 333 -13.12 -1.70 -36.76
CA SER A 333 -14.35 -0.96 -36.46
C SER A 333 -14.53 0.29 -37.34
N SER A 334 -15.64 0.32 -38.08
CA SER A 334 -16.06 1.51 -38.84
C SER A 334 -16.42 2.68 -37.92
N ASP A 335 -17.00 2.40 -36.75
CA ASP A 335 -17.36 3.41 -35.75
C ASP A 335 -16.08 4.12 -35.24
N VAL A 336 -15.05 3.34 -34.90
CA VAL A 336 -13.75 3.88 -34.45
C VAL A 336 -13.06 4.65 -35.57
N THR A 337 -13.09 4.14 -36.81
CA THR A 337 -12.54 4.84 -37.97
C THR A 337 -13.23 6.20 -38.20
N ALA A 338 -14.56 6.25 -38.08
CA ALA A 338 -15.32 7.50 -38.21
C ALA A 338 -15.00 8.48 -37.07
N TYR A 339 -14.88 7.98 -35.84
CA TYR A 339 -14.51 8.76 -34.67
C TYR A 339 -13.13 9.38 -34.81
N MET A 340 -12.13 8.60 -35.24
CA MET A 340 -10.77 9.12 -35.48
C MET A 340 -10.76 10.22 -36.55
N LYS A 341 -11.53 10.07 -37.63
CA LYS A 341 -11.69 11.11 -38.66
C LYS A 341 -12.33 12.38 -38.10
N LYS A 342 -13.40 12.24 -37.30
CA LYS A 342 -14.13 13.36 -36.66
C LYS A 342 -13.21 14.19 -35.76
N PHE A 343 -12.31 13.56 -35.02
CA PHE A 343 -11.39 14.21 -34.09
C PHE A 343 -9.97 14.42 -34.63
N HIS A 344 -9.76 14.21 -35.93
CA HIS A 344 -8.46 14.39 -36.60
C HIS A 344 -7.29 13.60 -35.97
N LEU A 345 -7.57 12.38 -35.48
CA LEU A 345 -6.60 11.49 -34.84
C LEU A 345 -5.81 10.72 -35.89
N ARG A 346 -4.47 10.75 -35.84
CA ARG A 346 -3.62 10.21 -36.92
C ARG A 346 -3.40 8.71 -36.81
N ASN A 347 -3.40 8.18 -35.60
CA ASN A 347 -3.15 6.77 -35.31
C ASN A 347 -3.85 6.35 -33.99
N TYR A 348 -3.79 5.07 -33.66
CA TYR A 348 -4.46 4.52 -32.48
C TYR A 348 -3.83 4.95 -31.16
N ASN A 349 -2.56 5.37 -31.15
CA ASN A 349 -1.94 5.96 -29.96
C ASN A 349 -2.53 7.35 -29.69
N ASP A 350 -2.74 8.16 -30.73
CA ASP A 350 -3.47 9.43 -30.60
C ASP A 350 -4.89 9.19 -30.07
N LEU A 351 -5.56 8.10 -30.49
CA LEU A 351 -6.88 7.72 -29.96
C LEU A 351 -6.85 7.38 -28.47
N GLN A 352 -5.87 6.58 -28.04
CA GLN A 352 -5.70 6.27 -26.63
C GLN A 352 -5.41 7.52 -25.80
N VAL A 353 -4.46 8.37 -26.24
CA VAL A 353 -4.16 9.65 -25.58
C VAL A 353 -5.40 10.54 -25.51
N PHE A 354 -6.17 10.61 -26.59
CA PHE A 354 -7.41 11.38 -26.63
C PHE A 354 -8.43 10.86 -25.61
N PHE A 355 -8.61 9.55 -25.54
CA PHE A 355 -9.47 8.91 -24.53
C PHE A 355 -9.00 9.21 -23.10
N THR A 356 -7.71 8.99 -22.80
CA THR A 356 -7.12 9.26 -21.48
C THR A 356 -7.30 10.72 -21.07
N ASN A 357 -7.09 11.67 -21.98
CA ASN A 357 -7.31 13.10 -21.72
C ASN A 357 -8.79 13.41 -21.46
N ASN A 358 -9.72 12.76 -22.16
CA ASN A 358 -11.15 12.94 -21.95
C ASN A 358 -11.59 12.44 -20.57
N MET A 359 -11.11 11.26 -20.15
CA MET A 359 -11.34 10.74 -18.79
C MET A 359 -10.71 11.68 -17.75
N GLY A 360 -9.50 12.17 -18.04
CA GLY A 360 -8.76 13.17 -17.25
C GLY A 360 -9.51 14.46 -16.98
N ALA A 361 -10.14 15.03 -18.02
CA ALA A 361 -10.74 16.36 -17.97
C ALA A 361 -11.93 16.49 -17.01
N ARG A 362 -12.62 15.40 -16.69
CA ARG A 362 -13.78 15.40 -15.77
C ARG A 362 -13.34 15.57 -14.31
N VAL A 363 -12.09 15.27 -13.98
CA VAL A 363 -11.64 15.10 -12.60
C VAL A 363 -10.83 16.32 -12.17
N LYS A 364 -11.54 17.37 -11.71
CA LYS A 364 -10.90 18.61 -11.21
C LYS A 364 -10.14 18.43 -9.89
N THR A 365 -10.32 17.30 -9.20
CA THR A 365 -9.85 17.09 -7.81
C THR A 365 -9.02 15.83 -7.60
N CYS A 366 -8.88 14.95 -8.61
CA CYS A 366 -8.03 13.76 -8.53
C CYS A 366 -7.00 13.71 -9.67
N VAL A 367 -5.81 13.21 -9.37
CA VAL A 367 -4.75 12.95 -10.35
C VAL A 367 -4.96 11.56 -10.94
N PHE A 368 -4.92 11.44 -12.27
CA PHE A 368 -4.82 10.14 -12.94
C PHE A 368 -3.35 9.75 -13.08
N VAL A 369 -3.05 8.52 -12.75
CA VAL A 369 -1.82 7.85 -13.17
C VAL A 369 -2.20 6.88 -14.27
N CYS A 370 -1.48 6.95 -15.38
CA CYS A 370 -1.66 6.09 -16.54
C CYS A 370 -0.29 5.54 -16.93
N TYR A 371 -0.22 4.24 -17.18
CA TYR A 371 1.00 3.63 -17.69
C TYR A 371 1.12 3.94 -19.18
N PHE A 372 2.07 4.79 -19.54
CA PHE A 372 2.62 4.81 -20.89
C PHE A 372 3.88 3.94 -20.89
N LEU A 373 3.72 2.65 -21.14
CA LEU A 373 4.86 1.84 -21.60
C LEU A 373 5.11 2.24 -23.05
N LEU A 374 6.13 3.10 -23.26
CA LEU A 374 6.65 3.45 -24.58
C LEU A 374 7.30 2.26 -25.26
#